data_AF-A0A4R8RXQ3-F1
#
_entry.id   AF-A0A4R8RXQ3-F1
#
_cell.length_a   1.000
_cell.length_b   1.000
_cell.length_c   1.000
_cell.angle_alpha   90.00
_cell.angle_beta   90.00
_cell.angle_gamma   90.00
#
_symmetry.space_group_name_H-M   'P 1'
#
loop_
_entity.id
_entity.type
_entity.pdbx_description
1 polymer ?
#
loop_
_entity_poly.entity_id
_entity_poly.type
_entity_poly.pdbx_seq_one_letter_code
_entity_poly.pdbx_strand_id
1 'polypeptide(L)'
;MTRVANEICPATPPSAGTSLLSRDVGIDVDIALPPDHESPGVVVLWPPTRFQYTVKDIGRPAGGALWPYDTAYESTDAFAVLNRGRSKWPYRVMWN
;
A
#
# COMPACT_ATOMS: atom_id res chain seq x y z
N MET A 1 -17.11 23.14 -12.61
CA MET A 1 -16.16 22.95 -11.49
C MET A 1 -16.96 22.72 -10.23
N THR A 2 -17.45 21.48 -10.06
CA THR A 2 -18.20 21.10 -8.87
C THR A 2 -17.21 20.44 -7.93
N ARG A 3 -16.92 21.09 -6.80
CA ARG A 3 -16.22 20.45 -5.68
C ARG A 3 -16.91 19.12 -5.40
N VAL A 4 -16.21 18.00 -5.57
CA VAL A 4 -16.63 16.74 -4.99
C VAL A 4 -16.74 16.99 -3.48
N ALA A 5 -17.94 16.81 -2.96
CA ALA A 5 -18.29 17.14 -1.60
C ALA A 5 -17.32 16.45 -0.64
N ASN A 6 -16.97 17.17 0.41
CA ASN A 6 -16.12 16.75 1.53
C ASN A 6 -16.84 15.70 2.43
N GLU A 7 -17.68 14.86 1.84
CA GLU A 7 -18.55 13.86 2.49
C GLU A 7 -18.41 12.49 1.82
N ILE A 8 -17.17 12.08 1.58
CA ILE A 8 -16.84 10.65 1.57
C ILE A 8 -15.90 10.46 2.76
N CYS A 9 -16.49 10.54 3.97
CA CYS A 9 -15.93 9.76 5.06
C CYS A 9 -16.17 8.30 4.65
N PRO A 10 -15.12 7.52 4.40
CA PRO A 10 -15.29 6.16 3.92
C PRO A 10 -15.88 5.30 5.03
N ALA A 11 -16.37 4.13 4.64
CA ALA A 11 -16.94 3.11 5.51
C ALA A 11 -16.16 2.95 6.83
N THR A 12 -16.86 2.53 7.89
CA THR A 12 -16.24 2.14 9.17
C THR A 12 -14.94 1.39 8.89
N PRO A 13 -13.76 1.92 9.33
CA PRO A 13 -12.49 1.33 8.97
C PRO A 13 -12.49 -0.14 9.36
N PRO A 14 -11.92 -1.02 8.52
CA PRO A 14 -11.98 -2.45 8.76
C PRO A 14 -11.36 -2.76 10.13
N SER A 15 -11.93 -3.73 10.84
CA SER A 15 -11.44 -4.14 12.18
C SER A 15 -9.97 -4.60 12.15
N ALA A 16 -9.47 -4.98 10.98
CA ALA A 16 -8.06 -5.14 10.64
C ALA A 16 -7.83 -4.80 9.16
N GLY A 17 -6.73 -4.11 8.82
CA GLY A 17 -6.41 -3.78 7.43
C GLY A 17 -5.64 -2.48 7.26
N THR A 18 -5.61 -1.99 6.02
CA THR A 18 -5.06 -0.68 5.67
C THR A 18 -6.11 0.10 4.90
N SER A 19 -6.39 1.33 5.31
CA SER A 19 -7.20 2.30 4.56
C SER A 19 -6.32 3.48 4.12
N LEU A 20 -6.56 3.98 2.92
CA LEU A 20 -5.81 5.08 2.31
C LEU A 20 -6.73 6.26 2.02
N LEU A 21 -6.27 7.47 2.32
CA LEU A 21 -6.93 8.73 1.97
C LEU A 21 -5.90 9.68 1.37
N SER A 22 -6.25 10.36 0.29
CA SER A 22 -5.39 11.35 -0.38
C SER A 22 -6.17 12.63 -0.68
N ARG A 23 -5.45 13.75 -0.79
CA ARG A 23 -6.03 15.10 -1.00
C ARG A 23 -6.12 15.49 -2.48
N ASP A 24 -5.17 15.03 -3.29
CA ASP A 24 -5.05 15.40 -4.71
C ASP A 24 -5.63 14.31 -5.64
N VAL A 25 -5.77 13.11 -5.11
CA VAL A 25 -6.46 11.97 -5.73
C VAL A 25 -7.46 11.50 -4.69
N GLY A 26 -8.74 11.44 -5.02
CA GLY A 26 -9.69 10.77 -4.15
C GLY A 26 -9.31 9.29 -4.10
N ILE A 27 -9.08 8.73 -2.91
CA ILE A 27 -8.87 7.30 -2.74
C ILE A 27 -9.69 6.89 -1.54
N ASP A 28 -10.52 5.88 -1.74
CA ASP A 28 -11.23 5.16 -0.69
C ASP A 28 -11.13 3.67 -1.02
N VAL A 29 -10.13 3.01 -0.46
CA VAL A 29 -9.85 1.60 -0.73
C VAL A 29 -9.62 0.89 0.58
N ASP A 30 -10.37 -0.19 0.76
CA ASP A 30 -10.17 -1.15 1.83
C ASP A 30 -9.26 -2.28 1.35
N ILE A 31 -8.18 -2.49 2.10
CA ILE A 31 -7.23 -3.58 1.84
C ILE A 31 -7.37 -4.59 2.99
N ALA A 32 -8.06 -5.69 2.72
CA ALA A 32 -8.29 -6.73 3.70
C ALA A 32 -6.97 -7.44 4.06
N LEU A 33 -6.86 -7.93 5.30
CA LEU A 33 -5.84 -8.89 5.72
C LEU A 33 -6.53 -10.25 5.91
N PRO A 34 -6.46 -11.17 4.94
CA PRO A 34 -7.02 -12.50 5.10
C PRO A 34 -6.39 -13.23 6.29
N PRO A 35 -7.13 -14.13 6.95
CA PRO A 35 -6.52 -15.06 7.89
C PRO A 35 -5.43 -15.87 7.17
N ASP A 36 -4.33 -16.13 7.88
CA ASP A 36 -3.17 -16.89 7.39
C ASP A 36 -2.40 -16.25 6.21
N HIS A 37 -2.66 -14.98 5.88
CA HIS A 37 -1.89 -14.26 4.86
C HIS A 37 -0.45 -14.04 5.30
N GLU A 38 0.50 -14.49 4.47
CA GLU A 38 1.93 -14.33 4.72
C GLU A 38 2.53 -13.22 3.85
N SER A 39 3.54 -12.54 4.39
CA SER A 39 4.31 -11.52 3.68
C SER A 39 5.79 -11.86 3.65
N PRO A 40 6.41 -12.12 2.48
CA PRO A 40 7.84 -12.38 2.42
C PRO A 40 8.67 -11.19 2.90
N GLY A 41 9.51 -11.48 3.90
CA GLY A 41 10.55 -10.58 4.39
C GLY A 41 11.93 -11.06 3.93
N VAL A 42 12.72 -10.17 3.34
CA VAL A 42 14.11 -10.47 2.95
C VAL A 42 15.05 -9.51 3.66
N VAL A 43 16.06 -10.06 4.33
CA VAL A 43 17.22 -9.30 4.82
C VAL A 43 18.40 -9.57 3.90
N VAL A 44 18.88 -8.54 3.22
CA VAL A 44 20.13 -8.55 2.46
C VAL A 44 21.21 -7.96 3.36
N LEU A 45 22.20 -8.77 3.70
CA LEU A 45 23.38 -8.32 4.42
C LEU A 45 24.43 -7.83 3.43
N TRP A 46 25.00 -6.66 3.71
CA TRP A 46 26.13 -6.12 2.96
C TRP A 46 27.42 -6.41 3.78
N PRO A 47 28.09 -5.41 4.39
CA PRO A 47 28.95 -5.65 5.56
C PRO A 47 28.18 -5.95 6.87
N PRO A 48 28.83 -6.43 7.96
CA PRO A 48 28.18 -6.74 9.24
C PRO A 48 27.40 -5.59 9.89
N THR A 49 27.67 -4.34 9.48
CA THR A 49 27.03 -3.13 10.02
C THR A 49 26.05 -2.47 9.05
N ARG A 50 25.73 -3.13 7.93
CA ARG A 50 24.90 -2.60 6.84
C ARG A 50 23.95 -3.70 6.35
N PHE A 51 22.70 -3.31 6.12
CA PHE A 51 21.67 -4.25 5.73
C PHE A 51 20.61 -3.54 4.90
N GLN A 52 19.82 -4.32 4.18
CA GLN A 52 18.52 -3.91 3.67
C GLN A 52 17.51 -4.96 4.11
N TYR A 53 16.49 -4.53 4.84
CA TYR A 53 15.33 -5.33 5.14
C TYR A 53 14.17 -4.83 4.27
N THR A 54 13.48 -5.75 3.61
CA THR A 54 12.30 -5.45 2.82
C THR A 54 11.20 -6.43 3.18
N VAL A 55 9.98 -5.93 3.35
CA VAL A 55 8.76 -6.72 3.37
C VAL A 55 8.01 -6.42 2.09
N LYS A 56 7.62 -7.49 1.42
CA LYS A 56 6.74 -7.47 0.25
C LYS A 56 5.45 -8.14 0.68
N ASP A 57 4.45 -7.36 1.05
CA ASP A 57 3.12 -7.85 1.36
C ASP A 57 2.30 -7.80 0.07
N ILE A 58 2.25 -8.94 -0.63
CA ILE A 58 1.80 -9.04 -2.02
C ILE A 58 0.42 -9.69 -2.06
N GLY A 59 -0.47 -9.18 -2.91
CA GLY A 59 -1.68 -9.91 -3.30
C GLY A 59 -2.81 -9.82 -2.30
N ARG A 60 -2.83 -8.78 -1.45
CA ARG A 60 -3.95 -8.57 -0.53
C ARG A 60 -5.20 -8.15 -1.30
N PRO A 61 -6.37 -8.78 -1.07
CA PRO A 61 -7.62 -8.35 -1.69
C PRO A 61 -7.89 -6.88 -1.37
N ALA A 62 -8.22 -6.13 -2.40
CA ALA A 62 -8.54 -4.71 -2.29
C ALA A 62 -9.85 -4.42 -3.01
N GLY A 63 -10.66 -3.54 -2.43
CA GLY A 63 -11.90 -3.07 -3.02
C GLY A 63 -12.18 -1.63 -2.65
N GLY A 64 -12.90 -0.94 -3.54
CA GLY A 64 -13.27 0.45 -3.37
C GLY A 64 -13.01 1.27 -4.63
N ALA A 65 -12.73 2.54 -4.41
CA ALA A 65 -12.80 3.59 -5.40
C ALA A 65 -11.50 4.40 -5.47
N LEU A 66 -11.09 4.75 -6.69
CA LEU A 66 -10.15 5.85 -6.91
C LEU A 66 -10.75 6.90 -7.84
N TRP A 67 -10.46 8.16 -7.55
CA TRP A 67 -10.86 9.32 -8.32
C TRP A 67 -9.64 10.16 -8.68
N PRO A 68 -8.90 9.80 -9.74
CA PRO A 68 -7.91 10.70 -10.30
C PRO A 68 -8.66 11.83 -11.02
N TYR A 69 -8.49 13.05 -10.52
CA TYR A 69 -9.25 14.22 -10.97
C TYR A 69 -10.76 14.05 -10.75
N ASP A 70 -11.57 14.09 -11.81
CA ASP A 70 -13.03 14.13 -11.76
C ASP A 70 -13.71 12.78 -12.15
N THR A 71 -12.94 11.72 -12.42
CA THR A 71 -13.46 10.43 -12.89
C THR A 71 -13.34 9.35 -11.81
N ALA A 72 -14.44 8.68 -11.47
CA ALA A 72 -14.46 7.54 -10.54
C ALA A 72 -14.09 6.21 -11.21
N TYR A 73 -13.24 5.43 -10.56
CA TYR A 73 -12.94 4.04 -10.91
C TYR A 73 -13.19 3.15 -9.70
N GLU A 74 -14.24 2.36 -9.76
CA GLU A 74 -14.60 1.38 -8.75
C GLU A 74 -14.05 0.00 -9.13
N SER A 75 -13.57 -0.75 -8.15
CA SER A 75 -13.25 -2.17 -8.35
C SER A 75 -13.53 -2.97 -7.09
N THR A 76 -14.08 -4.17 -7.27
CA THR A 76 -14.23 -5.19 -6.24
C THR A 76 -13.30 -6.39 -6.45
N ASP A 77 -12.54 -6.38 -7.54
CA ASP A 77 -11.63 -7.45 -7.96
C ASP A 77 -10.25 -6.87 -8.24
N ALA A 78 -9.63 -6.34 -7.17
CA ALA A 78 -8.30 -5.77 -7.21
C ALA A 78 -7.41 -6.39 -6.13
N PHE A 79 -6.11 -6.21 -6.31
CA PHE A 79 -5.10 -6.59 -5.33
C PHE A 79 -4.19 -5.41 -4.99
N ALA A 80 -3.80 -5.34 -3.73
CA ALA A 80 -2.83 -4.38 -3.22
C ALA A 80 -1.48 -5.05 -2.94
N VAL A 81 -0.42 -4.25 -3.09
CA VAL A 81 0.94 -4.64 -2.70
C VAL A 81 1.53 -3.56 -1.81
N LEU A 82 1.83 -3.91 -0.56
CA LEU A 82 2.58 -3.05 0.35
C LEU A 82 4.07 -3.40 0.27
N ASN A 83 4.87 -2.39 -0.07
CA ASN A 83 6.31 -2.47 -0.14
C ASN A 83 6.91 -1.64 0.98
N ARG A 84 7.47 -2.29 2.02
CA ARG A 84 8.12 -1.58 3.13
C ARG A 84 9.58 -1.97 3.21
N GLY A 85 10.47 -0.99 3.17
CA GLY A 85 11.90 -1.18 3.32
C GLY A 85 12.49 -0.41 4.50
N ARG A 86 13.52 -0.98 5.14
CA ARG A 86 14.43 -0.26 6.05
C ARG A 86 15.86 -0.73 5.81
N SER A 87 16.80 0.20 5.78
CA SER A 87 18.15 -0.12 5.30
C SER A 87 19.21 0.84 5.83
N LYS A 88 20.45 0.33 5.91
CA LYS A 88 21.69 1.11 5.94
C LYS A 88 22.56 0.67 4.77
N TRP A 89 22.61 1.52 3.74
CA TRP A 89 23.20 1.19 2.46
C TRP A 89 24.73 1.25 2.45
N PRO A 90 25.42 0.45 1.61
CA PRO A 90 26.81 0.69 1.23
C PRO A 90 27.00 2.07 0.61
N TYR A 91 28.23 2.59 0.59
CA TYR A 91 28.53 3.85 -0.11
C TYR A 91 28.24 3.73 -1.62
N ARG A 92 28.53 2.55 -2.19
CA ARG A 92 28.25 2.21 -3.58
C ARG A 92 27.67 0.81 -3.67
N VAL A 93 26.60 0.65 -4.45
CA VAL A 93 26.00 -0.63 -4.82
C VAL A 93 25.92 -0.68 -6.34
N MET A 94 26.29 -1.82 -6.93
CA MET A 94 25.92 -2.14 -8.31
C MET A 94 24.82 -3.19 -8.24
N TRP A 95 23.67 -2.86 -8.83
CA TRP A 95 22.64 -3.83 -9.13
C TRP A 95 23.00 -4.48 -10.48
N ASN A 96 22.80 -5.79 -10.58
CA ASN A 96 22.95 -6.54 -11.84
C ASN A 96 21.89 -6.07 -12.86
#